data_AF-A0A1D6IF54-F1
#
_entry.id   AF-A0A1D6IF54-F1
#
_cell.length_a   1.000
_cell.length_b   1.000
_cell.length_c   1.000
_cell.angle_alpha   90.00
_cell.angle_beta   90.00
_cell.angle_gamma   90.00
#
_symmetry.space_group_name_H-M   'P 1'
#
loop_
_entity.id
_entity.type
_entity.pdbx_description
1 polymer ?
#
loop_
_entity_poly.entity_id
_entity_poly.type
_entity_poly.pdbx_seq_one_letter_code
_entity_poly.pdbx_strand_id
1 'polypeptide(L)'
;MEEWARSQNGSSLVDFSSRDGEIEAILKDISERAKGKGNFSYSRFFAVGLFRLLELSNATEPTILDKLCAALNVSKRSVDRDLDVYRNILSKLVQAKELLKEYVDREKKKREERSEAPKPNEAVTKFDGNLYSTRH
;
A
#
# COMPACT_ATOMS: atom_id res chain seq x y z
N MET A 1 -15.52 5.87 13.06
CA MET A 1 -15.40 6.53 11.74
C MET A 1 -15.48 5.54 10.58
N GLU A 2 -14.69 4.46 10.52
CA GLU A 2 -14.81 3.49 9.41
C GLU A 2 -16.18 2.78 9.37
N GLU A 3 -16.70 2.34 10.52
CA GLU A 3 -18.03 1.72 10.60
C GLU A 3 -19.14 2.68 10.15
N TRP A 4 -19.02 3.96 10.54
CA TRP A 4 -19.92 5.01 10.06
C TRP A 4 -19.83 5.15 8.54
N ALA A 5 -18.62 5.19 7.96
CA ALA A 5 -18.44 5.31 6.51
C ALA A 5 -19.07 4.12 5.75
N ARG A 6 -18.96 2.91 6.29
CA ARG A 6 -19.57 1.69 5.72
C ARG A 6 -21.09 1.70 5.73
N SER A 7 -21.73 2.43 6.66
CA SER A 7 -23.18 2.60 6.69
C SER A 7 -23.67 3.77 5.83
N GLN A 8 -22.76 4.52 5.20
CA GLN A 8 -23.11 5.61 4.28
C GLN A 8 -23.13 5.15 2.83
N ASN A 9 -23.66 6.03 1.99
CA ASN A 9 -23.62 5.98 0.53
C ASN A 9 -23.24 7.36 -0.01
N GLY A 10 -23.08 7.51 -1.33
CA GLY A 10 -22.60 8.76 -1.92
C GLY A 10 -23.42 10.01 -1.59
N SER A 11 -24.74 9.91 -1.41
CA SER A 11 -25.56 11.07 -1.03
C SER A 11 -25.47 11.39 0.45
N SER A 12 -25.65 10.39 1.31
CA SER A 12 -25.62 10.54 2.77
C SER A 12 -24.25 10.95 3.31
N LEU A 13 -23.16 10.57 2.62
CA LEU A 13 -21.80 10.98 2.95
C LEU A 13 -21.56 12.47 2.66
N VAL A 14 -22.11 12.99 1.55
CA VAL A 14 -21.97 14.40 1.16
C VAL A 14 -22.90 15.30 1.97
N ASP A 15 -24.10 14.81 2.27
CA ASP A 15 -25.13 15.56 3.00
C ASP A 15 -24.95 15.45 4.54
N PHE A 16 -23.71 15.32 5.02
CA PHE A 16 -23.43 15.25 6.46
C PHE A 16 -23.87 16.52 7.21
N SER A 17 -23.95 17.67 6.52
CA SER A 17 -24.33 18.95 7.12
C SER A 17 -25.80 19.03 7.54
N SER A 18 -26.68 18.26 6.89
CA SER A 18 -28.12 18.24 7.21
C SER A 18 -28.47 17.24 8.32
N ARG A 19 -27.49 16.45 8.76
CA ARG A 19 -27.67 15.28 9.63
C ARG A 19 -27.02 15.48 10.99
N ASP A 20 -27.57 14.83 12.00
CA ASP A 20 -27.06 14.90 13.36
C ASP A 20 -26.48 13.56 13.79
N GLY A 21 -25.26 13.62 14.32
CA GLY A 21 -24.48 12.48 14.74
C GLY A 21 -23.07 12.93 15.12
N GLU A 22 -22.35 12.07 15.85
CA GLU A 22 -20.99 12.39 16.33
C GLU A 22 -20.02 12.65 15.17
N ILE A 23 -20.06 11.80 14.14
CA ILE A 23 -19.18 11.93 12.98
C ILE A 23 -19.60 13.11 12.10
N GLU A 24 -20.89 13.31 11.92
CA GLU A 24 -21.45 14.46 11.21
C GLU A 24 -21.04 15.78 11.88
N ALA A 25 -21.05 15.85 13.22
CA ALA A 25 -20.59 17.01 13.97
C ALA A 25 -19.09 17.28 13.75
N ILE A 26 -18.25 16.24 13.71
CA ILE A 26 -16.82 16.37 13.39
C ILE A 26 -16.62 16.90 11.97
N LEU A 27 -17.36 16.38 10.98
CA LEU A 27 -17.25 16.83 9.59
C LEU A 27 -17.75 18.28 9.41
N LYS A 28 -18.81 18.67 10.13
CA LYS A 28 -19.31 20.07 10.19
C LYS A 28 -18.22 21.00 10.75
N ASP A 29 -17.63 20.66 11.88
CA ASP A 29 -16.56 21.43 12.53
C ASP A 29 -15.30 21.54 11.64
N ILE A 30 -14.92 20.47 10.94
CA ILE A 30 -13.85 20.53 9.92
C ILE A 30 -14.22 21.50 8.79
N SER A 31 -15.43 21.40 8.25
CA SER A 31 -15.91 22.25 7.16
C SER A 31 -15.93 23.73 7.55
N GLU A 32 -16.38 24.04 8.76
CA GLU A 32 -16.39 25.41 9.30
C GLU A 32 -14.97 25.98 9.44
N ARG A 33 -14.04 25.20 9.99
CA ARG A 33 -12.63 25.63 10.09
C ARG A 33 -11.97 25.84 8.72
N ALA A 34 -12.32 25.01 7.73
CA ALA A 34 -11.79 25.12 6.37
C ALA A 34 -12.37 26.30 5.58
N LYS A 35 -13.61 26.73 5.90
CA LYS A 35 -14.30 27.85 5.22
C LYS A 35 -13.71 29.23 5.52
N GLY A 36 -13.16 29.43 6.72
CA GLY A 36 -12.64 30.74 7.18
C GLY A 36 -11.11 30.83 7.22
N LYS A 37 -10.58 31.83 7.94
CA LYS A 37 -9.18 31.81 8.44
C LYS A 37 -9.02 30.88 9.65
N GLY A 38 -9.83 29.83 9.71
CA GLY A 38 -9.81 28.87 10.79
C GLY A 38 -8.49 28.10 10.79
N ASN A 39 -8.17 27.47 11.92
CA ASN A 39 -6.93 26.73 12.11
C ASN A 39 -6.96 25.35 11.41
N PHE A 40 -7.54 25.24 10.21
CA PHE A 40 -7.57 23.99 9.46
C PHE A 40 -6.25 23.77 8.74
N SER A 41 -5.48 22.79 9.23
CA SER A 41 -4.25 22.36 8.59
C SER A 41 -4.53 21.16 7.69
N TYR A 42 -4.66 21.42 6.40
CA TYR A 42 -4.74 20.36 5.41
C TYR A 42 -3.43 19.55 5.39
N SER A 43 -3.54 18.22 5.24
CA SER A 43 -2.41 17.33 5.07
C SER A 43 -2.70 16.29 3.99
N ARG A 44 -1.66 15.65 3.45
CA ARG A 44 -1.82 14.52 2.53
C ARG A 44 -2.64 13.38 3.15
N PHE A 45 -2.52 13.16 4.45
CA PHE A 45 -3.32 12.14 5.16
C PHE A 45 -4.81 12.47 5.15
N PHE A 46 -5.17 13.76 5.13
CA PHE A 46 -6.56 14.17 4.99
C PHE A 46 -7.15 13.73 3.65
N ALA A 47 -6.43 13.96 2.53
CA ALA A 47 -6.86 13.48 1.22
C ALA A 47 -7.02 11.95 1.16
N VAL A 48 -6.04 11.22 1.68
CA VAL A 48 -6.12 9.75 1.77
C VAL A 48 -7.31 9.31 2.64
N GLY A 49 -7.60 10.03 3.71
CA GLY A 49 -8.79 9.82 4.54
C GLY A 49 -10.10 10.01 3.76
N LEU A 50 -10.22 11.05 2.94
CA LEU A 50 -11.41 11.25 2.09
C LEU A 50 -11.58 10.09 1.10
N PHE A 51 -10.49 9.66 0.46
CA PHE A 51 -10.52 8.50 -0.43
C PHE A 51 -10.96 7.23 0.32
N ARG A 52 -10.48 7.03 1.56
CA ARG A 52 -10.89 5.91 2.41
C ARG A 52 -12.37 5.95 2.77
N LEU A 53 -12.92 7.12 3.07
CA LEU A 53 -14.37 7.26 3.33
C LEU A 53 -15.20 6.85 2.10
N LEU A 54 -14.81 7.31 0.91
CA LEU A 54 -15.49 6.98 -0.35
C LEU A 54 -15.42 5.49 -0.69
N GLU A 55 -14.25 4.88 -0.47
CA GLU A 55 -14.06 3.44 -0.66
C GLU A 55 -14.99 2.64 0.27
N LEU A 56 -15.03 3.01 1.56
CA LEU A 56 -15.85 2.32 2.55
C LEU A 56 -17.36 2.46 2.31
N SER A 57 -17.81 3.62 1.80
CA SER A 57 -19.22 3.85 1.44
C SER A 57 -19.58 3.34 0.04
N ASN A 58 -18.66 2.65 -0.64
CA ASN A 58 -18.80 2.20 -2.03
C ASN A 58 -19.22 3.33 -2.99
N ALA A 59 -18.72 4.54 -2.77
CA ALA A 59 -19.06 5.76 -3.51
C ALA A 59 -17.88 6.24 -4.35
N THR A 60 -17.39 5.36 -5.23
CA THR A 60 -16.14 5.57 -5.99
C THR A 60 -16.30 6.46 -7.23
N GLU A 61 -17.50 6.98 -7.48
CA GLU A 61 -17.76 7.90 -8.58
C GLU A 61 -16.99 9.22 -8.39
N PRO A 62 -16.22 9.69 -9.40
CA PRO A 62 -15.42 10.92 -9.28
C PRO A 62 -16.23 12.13 -8.83
N THR A 63 -17.49 12.21 -9.28
CA THR A 63 -18.40 13.32 -8.95
C THR A 63 -18.75 13.42 -7.45
N ILE A 64 -18.63 12.32 -6.69
CA ILE A 64 -18.90 12.34 -5.25
C ILE A 64 -17.71 12.95 -4.49
N LEU A 65 -16.47 12.70 -4.94
CA LEU A 65 -15.30 13.36 -4.36
C LEU A 65 -15.38 14.88 -4.51
N ASP A 66 -15.84 15.36 -5.67
CA ASP A 66 -16.03 16.79 -5.95
C ASP A 66 -17.01 17.41 -4.96
N LYS A 67 -18.17 16.75 -4.79
CA LYS A 67 -19.21 17.19 -3.87
C LYS A 67 -18.76 17.14 -2.41
N LEU A 68 -18.03 16.10 -2.01
CA LEU A 68 -17.49 15.96 -0.66
C LEU A 68 -16.43 17.05 -0.37
N CYS A 69 -15.54 17.33 -1.33
CA CYS A 69 -14.57 18.41 -1.21
C CYS A 69 -15.27 19.78 -1.05
N ALA A 70 -16.32 20.02 -1.84
CA ALA A 70 -17.12 21.24 -1.72
C ALA A 70 -17.83 21.35 -0.37
N ALA A 71 -18.46 20.27 0.10
CA ALA A 71 -19.14 20.24 1.39
C ALA A 71 -18.18 20.46 2.58
N LEU A 72 -16.93 20.01 2.47
CA LEU A 72 -15.87 20.21 3.46
C LEU A 72 -15.09 21.52 3.29
N ASN A 73 -15.42 22.34 2.29
CA ASN A 73 -14.67 23.56 1.96
C ASN A 73 -13.16 23.34 1.71
N VAL A 74 -12.78 22.20 1.12
CA VAL A 74 -11.39 21.87 0.80
C VAL A 74 -11.10 21.93 -0.70
N SER A 75 -9.86 22.25 -1.05
CA SER A 75 -9.43 22.36 -2.45
C SER A 75 -9.37 20.98 -3.12
N LYS A 76 -10.34 20.70 -4.01
CA LYS A 76 -10.33 19.50 -4.88
C LYS A 76 -8.99 19.31 -5.58
N ARG A 77 -8.43 20.38 -6.14
CA ARG A 77 -7.11 20.35 -6.82
C ARG A 77 -5.99 19.85 -5.90
N SER A 78 -6.02 20.21 -4.63
CA SER A 78 -5.00 19.77 -3.67
C SER A 78 -5.20 18.31 -3.29
N VAL A 79 -6.45 17.89 -3.12
CA VAL A 79 -6.82 16.49 -2.90
C VAL A 79 -6.37 15.62 -4.08
N ASP A 80 -6.73 15.96 -5.31
CA ASP A 80 -6.33 15.22 -6.52
C ASP A 80 -4.81 15.04 -6.59
N ARG A 81 -4.05 16.14 -6.38
CA ARG A 81 -2.59 16.12 -6.40
C ARG A 81 -2.02 15.13 -5.37
N ASP A 82 -2.55 15.14 -4.15
CA ASP A 82 -2.07 14.26 -3.09
C ASP A 82 -2.49 12.81 -3.29
N LEU A 83 -3.67 12.56 -3.86
CA LEU A 83 -4.10 11.22 -4.26
C LEU A 83 -3.25 10.66 -5.40
N ASP A 84 -2.84 11.49 -6.35
CA ASP A 84 -1.88 11.08 -7.38
C ASP A 84 -0.52 10.71 -6.80
N VAL A 85 0.00 11.50 -5.86
CA VAL A 85 1.23 11.17 -5.13
C VAL A 85 1.08 9.85 -4.37
N TYR A 86 -0.04 9.67 -3.67
CA TYR A 86 -0.34 8.44 -2.93
C TYR A 86 -0.38 7.22 -3.84
N ARG A 87 -1.11 7.30 -4.95
CA ARG A 87 -1.20 6.24 -5.97
C ARG A 87 0.18 5.88 -6.51
N ASN A 88 1.01 6.87 -6.83
CA ASN A 88 2.36 6.65 -7.34
C ASN A 88 3.26 5.96 -6.32
N ILE A 89 3.14 6.29 -5.03
CA ILE A 89 3.89 5.61 -3.96
C ILE A 89 3.42 4.16 -3.83
N LEU A 90 2.11 3.90 -3.84
CA LEU A 90 1.55 2.55 -3.80
C LEU A 90 2.07 1.70 -4.97
N SER A 91 2.06 2.23 -6.19
CA SER A 91 2.58 1.51 -7.37
C SER A 91 4.06 1.14 -7.21
N LYS A 92 4.89 2.04 -6.67
CA LYS A 92 6.31 1.76 -6.40
C LYS A 92 6.50 0.69 -5.33
N LEU A 93 5.69 0.70 -4.27
CA LEU A 93 5.75 -0.30 -3.21
C LEU A 93 5.35 -1.69 -3.71
N VAL A 94 4.34 -1.78 -4.58
CA VAL A 94 3.93 -3.04 -5.21
C VAL A 94 5.06 -3.59 -6.08
N GLN A 95 5.66 -2.76 -6.94
CA GLN A 95 6.81 -3.17 -7.78
C GLN A 95 8.00 -3.65 -6.93
N ALA A 96 8.34 -2.91 -5.87
CA ALA A 96 9.41 -3.30 -4.96
C ALA A 96 9.12 -4.64 -4.26
N LYS A 97 7.86 -4.87 -3.84
CA LYS A 97 7.43 -6.13 -3.24
C LYS A 97 7.58 -7.31 -4.21
N GLU A 98 7.22 -7.12 -5.47
CA GLU A 98 7.37 -8.15 -6.51
C GLU A 98 8.84 -8.48 -6.78
N LEU A 99 9.70 -7.46 -6.94
CA LEU A 99 11.14 -7.66 -7.12
C LEU A 99 11.78 -8.41 -5.94
N LEU A 100 11.40 -8.06 -4.71
CA LEU A 100 11.89 -8.75 -3.50
C LEU A 100 11.42 -10.21 -3.46
N LYS A 101 10.18 -10.49 -3.87
CA LYS A 101 9.66 -11.85 -3.97
C LYS A 101 10.47 -12.67 -4.97
N GLU A 102 10.69 -12.15 -6.17
CA GLU A 102 11.51 -12.81 -7.20
C GLU A 102 12.96 -13.04 -6.72
N TYR A 103 13.53 -12.07 -6.01
CA TYR A 103 14.86 -12.21 -5.43
C TYR A 103 14.93 -13.37 -4.43
N VAL A 104 13.98 -13.42 -3.48
CA VAL A 104 13.92 -14.49 -2.48
C VAL A 104 13.72 -15.86 -3.13
N ASP A 105 12.84 -15.96 -4.13
CA ASP A 105 12.56 -17.23 -4.82
C ASP A 105 13.79 -17.71 -5.62
N ARG A 106 14.54 -16.81 -6.26
CA ARG A 106 15.81 -17.14 -6.92
C ARG A 106 16.87 -17.62 -5.93
N GLU A 107 17.01 -16.97 -4.78
CA GLU A 107 18.01 -17.37 -3.78
C GLU A 107 17.67 -18.71 -3.13
N LYS A 108 16.38 -19.02 -2.92
CA LYS A 108 15.93 -20.35 -2.48
C LYS A 108 16.29 -21.43 -3.51
N LYS A 109 15.99 -21.20 -4.79
CA LYS A 109 16.32 -22.14 -5.88
C LYS A 109 17.82 -22.41 -5.97
N LYS A 110 18.67 -21.38 -5.93
CA LYS A 110 20.13 -21.55 -5.91
C LYS A 110 20.63 -22.35 -4.71
N ARG A 111 20.00 -22.17 -3.54
CA ARG A 111 20.36 -22.90 -2.32
C ARG A 111 19.97 -24.37 -2.42
N GLU A 112 18.78 -24.66 -2.96
CA GLU A 112 18.30 -26.02 -3.23
C GLU A 112 19.23 -26.74 -4.23
N GLU A 113 19.56 -26.09 -5.35
CA GLU A 113 20.51 -26.62 -6.36
C GLU A 113 21.90 -26.91 -5.75
N ARG A 114 22.39 -26.06 -4.83
CA ARG A 114 23.66 -26.28 -4.13
C ARG A 114 23.59 -27.43 -3.11
N SER A 115 22.42 -27.70 -2.52
CA SER A 115 22.21 -28.84 -1.62
C SER A 115 21.96 -30.15 -2.36
N GLU A 116 21.53 -30.11 -3.61
CA GLU A 116 21.29 -31.29 -4.46
C GLU A 116 22.51 -31.69 -5.32
N ALA A 117 23.53 -30.83 -5.39
CA ALA A 117 24.79 -31.17 -6.06
C ALA A 117 25.50 -32.37 -5.37
N PRO A 118 26.04 -33.34 -6.13
CA PRO A 118 26.18 -34.72 -5.66
C PRO A 118 27.31 -34.96 -4.65
N LYS A 119 27.11 -36.03 -3.87
CA LYS A 119 28.09 -36.75 -3.04
C LYS A 119 29.45 -36.90 -3.73
N PRO A 120 30.57 -36.92 -2.98
CA PRO A 120 31.92 -37.01 -3.53
C PRO A 120 32.01 -38.17 -4.51
N ASN A 121 32.33 -37.87 -5.77
CA ASN A 121 32.65 -38.87 -6.78
C ASN A 121 33.79 -39.75 -6.24
N GLU A 122 33.57 -41.07 -6.17
CA GLU A 122 34.53 -42.13 -5.80
C GLU A 122 35.75 -42.24 -6.75
N ALA A 123 36.00 -41.24 -7.59
CA ALA A 123 37.09 -41.24 -8.57
C ALA A 123 38.44 -40.79 -8.02
N VAL A 124 38.53 -40.28 -6.78
CA VAL A 124 39.80 -39.81 -6.19
C VAL A 124 40.55 -40.92 -5.43
N THR A 125 39.98 -42.10 -5.21
CA THR A 125 40.62 -43.17 -4.41
C THR A 125 41.55 -44.12 -5.19
N LYS A 126 41.91 -43.82 -6.45
CA LYS A 126 42.74 -44.72 -7.30
C LYS A 126 44.10 -44.18 -7.73
N PHE A 127 44.58 -43.12 -7.12
CA PHE A 127 45.98 -42.69 -7.28
C PHE A 127 46.56 -42.49 -5.90
N ASP A 128 47.24 -43.51 -5.39
CA ASP A 128 48.57 -43.39 -4.79
C ASP A 128 49.02 -44.72 -4.14
N GLY A 129 50.18 -45.21 -4.61
CA GLY A 129 51.08 -45.99 -3.76
C GLY A 129 51.16 -47.50 -3.96
N ASN A 130 51.52 -48.00 -5.15
CA ASN A 130 52.33 -49.24 -5.22
C ASN A 130 53.13 -49.41 -6.52
N LEU A 131 53.93 -48.41 -6.88
CA LEU A 131 55.10 -48.65 -7.74
C LEU A 131 56.30 -48.80 -6.81
N TYR A 132 57.19 -49.74 -7.12
CA TYR A 132 58.41 -50.15 -6.40
C TYR A 132 58.24 -51.28 -5.38
N SER A 133 57.95 -52.49 -5.87
CA SER A 133 58.57 -53.70 -5.31
C SER A 133 59.54 -54.26 -6.33
N THR A 134 60.80 -53.84 -6.18
CA THR A 134 61.96 -54.21 -6.97
C THR A 134 62.21 -55.72 -6.84
N ARG A 135 62.45 -56.37 -7.98
CA ARG A 135 63.09 -57.69 -8.07
C ARG A 135 64.43 -57.66 -7.33
N HIS A 136 64.70 -58.66 -6.49
CA HIS A 136 65.96 -59.42 -6.46
C HIS A 136 65.82 -60.63 -5.53
#